data_AF-A0A7C2SWQ8-F1
#
_entry.id   AF-A0A7C2SWQ8-F1
#
_cell.length_a   1.000
_cell.length_b   1.000
_cell.length_c   1.000
_cell.angle_alpha   90.00
_cell.angle_beta   90.00
_cell.angle_gamma   90.00
#
_symmetry.space_group_name_H-M   'P 1'
#
loop_
_entity.id
_entity.type
_entity.pdbx_description
1 polymer ?
#
loop_
_entity_poly.entity_id
_entity_poly.type
_entity_poly.pdbx_seq_one_letter_code
_entity_poly.pdbx_strand_id
1 'polypeptide(L)'
;MKNFHTLQIRSKRDARLLAQRIRQLDKDFYYHLPLVGGMEGCFINIRCDPKSNMCEIYTSIPGSRDEKSTRIAELVEYLWKERKFINAELRRPESEWYGRITVNR
;
A
#
# COMPACT_ATOMS: atom_id res chain seq x y z
N MET A 1 -4.92 11.06 25.81
CA MET A 1 -4.14 10.95 24.55
C MET A 1 -4.79 9.88 23.70
N LYS A 2 -5.12 10.15 22.43
CA LYS A 2 -5.68 9.12 21.53
C LYS A 2 -4.54 8.16 21.15
N ASN A 3 -4.72 6.87 21.42
CA ASN A 3 -3.76 5.82 21.06
C ASN A 3 -3.88 5.56 19.55
N PHE A 4 -3.07 6.26 18.76
CA PHE A 4 -2.97 5.98 17.34
C PHE A 4 -2.14 4.71 17.14
N HIS A 5 -2.80 3.66 16.64
CA HIS A 5 -2.10 2.45 16.23
C HIS A 5 -1.87 2.49 14.72
N THR A 6 -0.66 2.11 14.30
CA THR A 6 -0.35 1.83 12.90
C THR A 6 -1.39 0.86 12.33
N LEU A 7 -1.96 1.20 11.18
CA LEU A 7 -2.90 0.34 10.48
C LEU A 7 -2.26 -1.01 10.20
N GLN A 8 -3.02 -2.08 10.44
CA GLN A 8 -2.64 -3.42 10.03
C GLN A 8 -3.83 -4.08 9.34
N ILE A 9 -3.62 -4.59 8.14
CA ILE A 9 -4.62 -5.32 7.37
C ILE A 9 -4.82 -6.71 7.99
N ARG A 10 -5.89 -6.89 8.76
CA ARG A 10 -6.31 -8.18 9.35
C ARG A 10 -7.62 -8.70 8.76
N SER A 11 -8.33 -7.85 8.03
CA SER A 11 -9.59 -8.15 7.35
C SER A 11 -9.70 -7.41 6.01
N LYS A 12 -10.68 -7.79 5.17
CA LYS A 12 -11.04 -7.01 3.97
C LYS A 12 -11.51 -5.59 4.29
N ARG A 13 -12.08 -5.38 5.47
CA ARG A 13 -12.48 -4.04 5.93
C ARG A 13 -11.25 -3.15 6.12
N ASP A 14 -10.17 -3.69 6.66
CA ASP A 14 -8.92 -2.95 6.84
C ASP A 14 -8.26 -2.64 5.48
N ALA A 15 -8.31 -3.59 4.53
CA ALA A 15 -7.82 -3.36 3.17
C ALA A 15 -8.62 -2.25 2.46
N ARG A 16 -9.94 -2.21 2.65
CA ARG A 16 -10.79 -1.12 2.16
C ARG A 16 -10.44 0.21 2.80
N LEU A 17 -10.19 0.23 4.11
CA LEU A 17 -9.75 1.42 4.80
C LEU A 17 -8.40 1.92 4.25
N LEU A 18 -7.44 1.02 4.02
CA LEU A 18 -6.17 1.39 3.39
C LEU A 18 -6.39 1.97 1.99
N ALA A 19 -7.19 1.34 1.13
CA ALA A 19 -7.48 1.86 -0.22
C ALA A 19 -8.06 3.29 -0.18
N GLN A 20 -8.96 3.57 0.77
CA GLN A 20 -9.49 4.91 0.98
C GLN A 20 -8.41 5.89 1.43
N ARG A 21 -7.51 5.47 2.33
CA ARG A 21 -6.38 6.29 2.76
C ARG A 21 -5.43 6.59 1.60
N ILE A 22 -5.06 5.59 0.80
CA ILE A 22 -4.20 5.76 -0.38
C ILE A 22 -4.81 6.78 -1.33
N ARG A 23 -6.12 6.72 -1.58
CA ARG A 23 -6.81 7.70 -2.44
C ARG A 23 -6.84 9.12 -1.86
N GLN A 24 -6.84 9.25 -0.53
CA GLN A 24 -6.78 10.54 0.16
C GLN A 24 -5.36 11.10 0.25
N LEU A 25 -4.34 10.25 0.08
CA LEU A 25 -2.96 10.68 0.01
C LEU A 25 -2.71 11.30 -1.36
N ASP A 26 -2.19 12.53 -1.36
CA ASP A 26 -1.69 13.18 -2.59
C ASP A 26 -0.29 12.65 -2.96
N LYS A 27 -0.08 11.34 -2.79
CA LYS A 27 1.20 10.66 -2.99
C LYS A 27 0.99 9.18 -3.27
N ASP A 28 1.86 8.61 -4.10
CA ASP A 28 1.93 7.18 -4.37
C ASP A 28 2.27 6.40 -3.10
N PHE A 29 1.42 5.43 -2.77
CA PHE A 29 1.71 4.47 -1.72
C PHE A 29 2.65 3.39 -2.26
N TYR A 30 3.66 2.97 -1.49
CA TYR A 30 4.54 1.88 -1.93
C TYR A 30 4.85 0.89 -0.81
N TYR A 31 5.23 -0.32 -1.20
CA TYR A 31 5.79 -1.32 -0.30
C TYR A 31 6.88 -2.14 -1.00
N HIS A 32 7.83 -2.61 -0.20
CA HIS A 32 8.92 -3.43 -0.70
C HIS A 32 8.50 -4.90 -0.87
N LEU A 33 8.90 -5.49 -1.99
CA LEU A 33 8.90 -6.94 -2.17
C LEU A 33 10.34 -7.45 -2.05
N PRO A 34 10.67 -8.30 -1.05
CA PRO A 34 12.01 -8.85 -0.93
C PRO A 34 12.31 -9.78 -2.12
N LEU A 35 13.48 -9.64 -2.72
CA LEU A 35 14.00 -10.66 -3.65
C LEU A 35 14.52 -11.87 -2.87
N VAL A 36 14.44 -13.04 -3.48
CA VAL A 36 15.08 -14.26 -2.95
C VAL A 36 16.57 -14.00 -2.80
N GLY A 37 17.12 -14.18 -1.60
CA GLY A 37 18.56 -14.02 -1.33
C GLY A 37 18.99 -12.70 -0.69
N GLY A 38 18.06 -11.81 -0.30
CA GLY A 38 18.38 -10.64 0.55
C GLY A 38 18.91 -9.41 -0.19
N MET A 39 18.84 -9.37 -1.51
CA MET A 39 19.10 -8.15 -2.31
C MET A 39 17.94 -7.17 -2.21
N GLU A 40 18.22 -5.87 -2.39
CA GLU A 40 17.20 -4.82 -2.49
C GLU A 40 16.22 -5.19 -3.61
N GLY A 41 14.99 -5.46 -3.22
CA GLY A 41 13.97 -5.95 -4.14
C GLY A 41 13.23 -4.84 -4.88
N CYS A 42 12.19 -5.23 -5.60
CA CYS A 42 11.36 -4.27 -6.33
C CYS A 42 10.37 -3.57 -5.40
N PHE A 43 9.95 -2.38 -5.80
CA PHE A 43 8.87 -1.65 -5.15
C PHE A 43 7.59 -1.84 -5.93
N ILE A 44 6.51 -2.16 -5.22
CA ILE A 44 5.18 -1.99 -5.77
C ILE A 44 4.69 -0.61 -5.35
N ASN A 45 4.25 0.16 -6.33
CA ASN A 45 3.67 1.48 -6.15
C ASN A 45 2.18 1.42 -6.51
N ILE A 46 1.39 2.16 -5.75
CA ILE A 46 -0.05 2.26 -5.88
C ILE A 46 -0.40 3.75 -5.90
N ARG A 47 -0.86 4.21 -7.05
CA ARG A 47 -1.36 5.56 -7.25
C ARG A 47 -2.87 5.51 -7.42
N CYS A 48 -3.60 6.34 -6.71
CA CYS A 48 -5.05 6.47 -6.91
C CYS A 48 -5.37 7.89 -7.31
N ASP A 49 -6.12 8.05 -8.39
CA ASP A 49 -6.60 9.38 -8.77
C ASP A 49 -7.75 9.78 -7.80
N PRO A 50 -7.62 10.90 -7.06
CA PRO A 50 -8.64 11.32 -6.11
C PRO A 50 -9.97 11.67 -6.80
N LYS A 51 -9.93 12.13 -8.07
CA LYS A 51 -11.10 12.56 -8.84
C LYS A 51 -11.83 11.40 -9.53
N SER A 52 -11.17 10.26 -9.72
CA SER A 52 -11.78 9.07 -10.29
C SER A 52 -11.86 7.89 -9.31
N ASN A 53 -12.48 6.80 -9.72
CA ASN A 53 -12.49 5.54 -8.97
C ASN A 53 -11.40 4.57 -9.46
N MET A 54 -10.38 5.10 -10.13
CA MET A 54 -9.30 4.34 -10.73
C MET A 54 -8.02 4.49 -9.92
N CYS A 55 -7.30 3.39 -9.82
CA CYS A 55 -5.96 3.34 -9.29
C CYS A 55 -5.06 2.58 -10.25
N GLU A 56 -3.77 2.85 -10.16
CA GLU A 56 -2.73 2.20 -10.93
C GLU A 56 -1.80 1.50 -9.95
N ILE A 57 -1.51 0.24 -10.25
CA ILE A 57 -0.52 -0.55 -9.55
C ILE A 57 0.61 -0.77 -10.53
N TYR A 58 1.83 -0.37 -10.16
CA TYR A 58 2.99 -0.57 -11.00
C TYR A 58 4.21 -0.99 -10.21
N THR A 59 5.04 -1.81 -10.85
CA THR A 59 6.33 -2.21 -10.28
C THR A 59 7.38 -1.21 -10.72
N SER A 60 8.17 -0.69 -9.78
CA SER A 60 9.37 0.07 -10.11
C SER A 60 10.56 -0.88 -10.10
N ILE A 61 10.97 -1.29 -11.30
CA ILE A 61 12.26 -1.95 -11.57
C ILE A 61 13.05 -1.01 -12.50
N PRO A 62 14.36 -0.81 -12.29
CA PRO A 62 15.17 -0.09 -13.25
C PRO A 62 15.03 -0.70 -14.66
N GLY A 63 14.48 0.05 -15.62
CA GLY A 63 14.32 -0.37 -17.01
C GLY A 63 13.04 -1.12 -17.37
N SER A 64 12.12 -1.37 -16.43
CA SER A 64 10.80 -1.93 -16.74
C SER A 64 9.70 -1.34 -15.85
N ARG A 65 8.59 -0.93 -16.48
CA ARG A 65 7.38 -0.47 -15.78
C ARG A 65 6.20 -1.28 -16.28
N ASP A 66 5.86 -2.33 -15.54
CA ASP A 66 4.58 -3.02 -15.72
C ASP A 66 3.51 -2.24 -14.95
N GLU A 67 2.55 -1.68 -15.68
CA GLU A 67 1.45 -0.88 -15.13
C GLU A 67 0.12 -1.61 -15.31
N LYS A 68 -0.68 -1.62 -14.24
CA LYS A 68 -2.03 -2.17 -14.24
C LYS A 68 -3.01 -1.16 -13.67
N SER A 69 -3.89 -0.63 -14.52
CA SER A 69 -5.05 0.14 -14.07
C SER A 69 -6.12 -0.78 -13.47
N THR A 70 -6.70 -0.36 -12.35
CA THR A 70 -7.64 -1.16 -11.58
C THR A 70 -8.68 -0.27 -10.90
N ARG A 71 -9.88 -0.81 -10.67
CA ARG A 71 -10.93 -0.11 -9.90
C ARG A 71 -10.65 -0.22 -8.40
N ILE A 72 -11.19 0.70 -7.60
CA ILE A 72 -11.06 0.64 -6.12
C ILE A 72 -11.47 -0.73 -5.53
N ALA A 73 -12.53 -1.36 -6.04
CA ALA A 73 -12.96 -2.68 -5.54
C ALA A 73 -11.89 -3.76 -5.77
N GLU A 74 -11.25 -3.75 -6.94
CA GLU A 74 -10.17 -4.66 -7.30
C GLU A 74 -8.87 -4.34 -6.53
N LEU A 75 -8.60 -3.06 -6.28
CA LEU A 75 -7.52 -2.64 -5.39
C LEU A 75 -7.70 -3.22 -3.98
N VAL A 76 -8.91 -3.24 -3.43
CA VAL A 76 -9.15 -3.84 -2.11
C VAL A 76 -8.78 -5.33 -2.10
N GLU A 77 -9.14 -6.07 -3.14
CA GLU A 77 -8.76 -7.48 -3.27
C GLU A 77 -7.24 -7.63 -3.42
N TYR A 78 -6.58 -6.76 -4.18
CA TYR A 78 -5.12 -6.72 -4.31
C TYR A 78 -4.44 -6.47 -2.95
N LEU A 79 -4.82 -5.42 -2.24
CA LEU A 79 -4.27 -5.08 -0.92
C LEU A 79 -4.51 -6.21 0.09
N TRP A 80 -5.66 -6.87 0.03
CA TRP A 80 -5.95 -8.02 0.87
C TRP A 80 -5.03 -9.21 0.56
N LYS A 81 -4.80 -9.49 -0.72
CA LYS A 81 -3.89 -10.55 -1.17
C LYS A 81 -2.46 -10.28 -0.71
N GLU A 82 -1.97 -9.06 -0.93
CA GLU A 82 -0.59 -8.63 -0.65
C GLU A 82 -0.35 -8.14 0.79
N ARG A 83 -1.35 -8.29 1.67
CA ARG A 83 -1.36 -7.76 3.04
C ARG A 83 -0.14 -8.09 3.88
N LYS A 84 0.54 -9.22 3.62
CA LYS A 84 1.73 -9.62 4.39
C LYS A 84 2.88 -8.62 4.19
N PHE A 85 3.16 -8.26 2.94
CA PHE A 85 4.22 -7.32 2.58
C PHE A 85 3.84 -5.89 2.97
N ILE A 86 2.60 -5.49 2.71
CA ILE A 86 2.08 -4.18 3.11
C ILE A 86 2.16 -4.00 4.63
N ASN A 87 1.74 -5.01 5.42
CA ASN A 87 1.85 -4.93 6.88
C ASN A 87 3.31 -4.95 7.39
N ALA A 88 4.24 -5.52 6.62
CA ALA A 88 5.66 -5.44 6.96
C ALA A 88 6.17 -4.00 6.73
N GLU A 89 5.81 -3.40 5.60
CA GLU A 89 6.12 -2.01 5.27
C GLU A 89 5.60 -1.04 6.33
N LEU A 90 4.31 -1.11 6.66
CA LEU A 90 3.68 -0.20 7.62
C LEU A 90 4.30 -0.29 9.03
N ARG A 91 4.88 -1.44 9.39
CA ARG A 91 5.52 -1.67 10.70
C ARG A 91 7.01 -1.35 10.72
N ARG A 92 7.63 -1.13 9.56
CA ARG A 92 9.06 -0.87 9.43
C ARG A 92 9.34 0.58 9.85
N PRO A 93 10.12 0.85 10.92
CA PRO A 93 10.39 2.20 11.40
C PRO A 93 11.05 3.12 10.35
N GLU A 94 11.82 2.55 9.43
CA GLU A 94 12.49 3.27 8.35
C GLU A 94 11.56 3.56 7.17
N SER A 95 10.35 2.98 7.13
CA SER A 95 9.37 3.26 6.09
C SER A 95 8.78 4.64 6.27
N GLU A 96 8.57 5.37 5.17
CA GLU A 96 7.89 6.65 5.22
C GLU A 96 6.43 6.56 5.70
N TRP A 97 5.84 5.36 5.65
CA TRP A 97 4.47 5.11 6.07
C TRP A 97 4.35 4.84 7.57
N TYR A 98 5.47 4.62 8.26
CA TYR A 98 5.49 4.30 9.68
C TYR A 98 4.79 5.39 10.50
N GLY A 99 3.73 5.00 11.23
CA GLY A 99 2.94 5.92 12.04
C GLY A 99 2.13 6.97 11.25
N ARG A 100 2.20 7.00 9.91
CA ARG A 100 1.44 7.95 9.08
C ARG A 100 0.06 7.43 8.70
N ILE A 101 -0.07 6.12 8.53
CA ILE A 101 -1.36 5.48 8.25
C ILE A 101 -1.86 4.86 9.56
N THR A 102 -2.73 5.59 10.26
CA THR A 102 -3.23 5.19 11.59
C THR A 102 -4.73 4.96 11.58
N VAL A 103 -5.17 4.15 12.55
CA VAL A 103 -6.58 3.95 12.86
C VAL A 103 -6.89 4.55 14.22
N ASN A 104 -7.99 5.32 14.29
CA ASN A 104 -8.65 5.59 15.56
C ASN A 104 -9.38 4.31 15.95
N ARG A 105 -8.94 3.67 17.03
CA ARG A 105 -9.73 2.62 17.70
C ARG A 105 -10.60 3.24 18.78
#